data_AF-A0A7S0X9L6-F1
#
_entry.id   AF-A0A7S0X9L6-F1
#
_cell.length_a   1.000
_cell.length_b   1.000
_cell.length_c   1.000
_cell.angle_alpha   90.00
_cell.angle_beta   90.00
_cell.angle_gamma   90.00
#
_symmetry.space_group_name_H-M   'P 1'
#
loop_
_entity.id
_entity.type
_entity.pdbx_description
1 polymer ?
#
loop_
_entity_poly.entity_id
_entity_poly.type
_entity_poly.pdbx_seq_one_letter_code
_entity_poly.pdbx_strand_id
1 'polypeptide(L)'
;RAAALRAKTPAPPLYYAGFHPDIPTCEAVRPHISYHPKTDPALVDAQFQAAVPLKVIGRVKIMSFDDKINYAHMATAAVAKGFIFTAWQAAPKVVEGGSQRMAIEGLAEQVIQYSTSLNGVAWSKPLTAALGHQGAVWSPVLHTAPDGNMLLFYTESHACFRPTSPKTYMPGGSIKMVKIIILTGRSVIPMRAVWGEIKTLREQTETQMPWVIANKLLVASNGDWILPMWQEYTFHYHLEMMARGEKFKDGVKRDLPTHCDPVKMFSKGNSAYLKGLQDQSQAMADGDEAMGDGDDVRETVAGVLVSDDAGATWSHFGKLTHPKSHVLEGTVIEVPVSAADTGGAGDT
;
A
#
# COMPACT_ATOMS: atom_id res chain seq x y z
N ARG A 1 -20.91 27.04 -39.61
CA ARG A 1 -21.59 26.54 -38.40
C ARG A 1 -21.63 25.02 -38.49
N ALA A 2 -20.55 24.36 -38.11
CA ALA A 2 -20.45 22.90 -38.12
C ALA A 2 -20.77 22.39 -36.71
N ALA A 3 -21.83 21.58 -36.61
CA ALA A 3 -22.19 20.89 -35.38
C ALA A 3 -21.18 19.76 -35.14
N ALA A 4 -20.55 19.78 -33.97
CA ALA A 4 -19.67 18.70 -33.53
C ALA A 4 -20.50 17.44 -33.29
N LEU A 5 -20.21 16.38 -34.04
CA LEU A 5 -20.59 15.02 -33.65
C LEU A 5 -19.86 14.70 -32.34
N ARG A 6 -20.59 14.71 -31.23
CA ARG A 6 -20.18 14.00 -30.02
C ARG A 6 -20.21 12.51 -30.36
N ALA A 7 -19.05 11.93 -30.60
CA ALA A 7 -18.87 10.49 -30.57
C ALA A 7 -19.42 9.97 -29.23
N LYS A 8 -20.20 8.90 -29.27
CA LYS A 8 -20.62 8.17 -28.07
C LYS A 8 -19.35 7.82 -27.30
N THR A 9 -19.21 8.34 -26.08
CA THR A 9 -18.15 7.94 -25.16
C THR A 9 -18.24 6.43 -25.00
N PRO A 10 -17.16 5.65 -25.26
CA PRO A 10 -17.16 4.24 -24.91
C PRO A 10 -17.45 4.12 -23.40
N ALA A 11 -18.11 3.04 -23.02
CA ALA A 11 -18.33 2.75 -21.61
C ALA A 11 -16.99 2.85 -20.85
N PRO A 12 -16.96 3.45 -19.65
CA PRO A 12 -15.72 3.58 -18.89
C PRO A 12 -15.10 2.19 -18.68
N PRO A 13 -13.77 2.04 -18.79
CA PRO A 13 -13.10 0.78 -18.50
C PRO A 13 -13.43 0.35 -17.07
N LEU A 14 -13.59 -0.96 -16.86
CA LEU A 14 -13.82 -1.51 -15.54
C LEU A 14 -12.48 -1.89 -14.91
N TYR A 15 -12.14 -1.29 -13.78
CA TYR A 15 -10.91 -1.55 -13.04
C TYR A 15 -11.20 -2.45 -11.83
N TYR A 16 -10.39 -3.49 -11.66
CA TYR A 16 -10.41 -4.34 -10.47
C TYR A 16 -9.12 -4.15 -9.67
N ALA A 17 -9.26 -4.03 -8.35
CA ALA A 17 -8.19 -4.31 -7.41
C ALA A 17 -8.48 -5.67 -6.77
N GLY A 18 -7.49 -6.50 -6.53
CA GLY A 18 -7.71 -7.79 -5.87
C GLY A 18 -6.63 -8.81 -6.19
N PHE A 19 -6.64 -9.92 -5.46
CA PHE A 19 -5.82 -11.08 -5.79
C PHE A 19 -6.25 -11.63 -7.14
N HIS A 20 -5.34 -11.62 -8.11
CA HIS A 20 -5.50 -12.40 -9.33
C HIS A 20 -5.06 -13.84 -9.00
N PRO A 21 -5.92 -14.85 -9.17
CA PRO A 21 -5.66 -16.23 -8.76
C PRO A 21 -4.45 -16.87 -9.47
N ASP A 22 -3.98 -16.26 -10.56
CA ASP A 22 -2.86 -16.76 -11.37
C ASP A 22 -1.51 -16.03 -11.11
N ILE A 23 -1.38 -15.22 -10.05
CA ILE A 23 -0.07 -14.66 -9.65
C ILE A 23 0.69 -15.73 -8.85
N PRO A 24 1.86 -16.21 -9.33
CA PRO A 24 2.63 -17.20 -8.59
C PRO A 24 3.14 -16.57 -7.29
N THR A 25 2.52 -16.96 -6.17
CA THR A 25 3.07 -16.78 -4.84
C THR A 25 4.15 -17.85 -4.61
N CYS A 26 5.17 -17.52 -3.82
CA CYS A 26 6.22 -18.45 -3.43
C CYS A 26 5.60 -19.80 -2.97
N GLU A 27 6.15 -20.92 -3.45
CA GLU A 27 5.62 -22.30 -3.43
C GLU A 27 5.12 -22.88 -2.09
N ALA A 28 5.12 -22.13 -0.99
CA ALA A 28 4.91 -22.63 0.36
C ALA A 28 3.44 -22.68 0.84
N VAL A 29 2.45 -22.17 0.10
CA VAL A 29 1.04 -22.26 0.52
C VAL A 29 0.18 -22.64 -0.68
N ARG A 30 -0.26 -23.90 -0.73
CA ARG A 30 -1.31 -24.35 -1.65
C ARG A 30 -2.64 -24.41 -0.92
N PRO A 31 -3.57 -23.45 -1.09
CA PRO A 31 -4.98 -23.72 -0.87
C PRO A 31 -5.62 -24.22 -2.16
N HIS A 32 -6.56 -25.16 -2.02
CA HIS A 32 -7.38 -25.71 -3.09
C HIS A 32 -8.08 -24.61 -3.91
N ILE A 33 -7.77 -24.56 -5.20
CA ILE A 33 -8.26 -23.58 -6.16
C ILE A 33 -9.60 -24.05 -6.75
N SER A 34 -10.61 -23.18 -6.75
CA SER A 34 -11.86 -23.36 -7.49
C SER A 34 -11.96 -22.31 -8.59
N TYR A 35 -12.08 -22.74 -9.85
CA TYR A 35 -12.09 -21.88 -11.04
C TYR A 35 -13.42 -21.15 -11.21
N HIS A 36 -13.36 -19.89 -11.69
CA HIS A 36 -14.54 -19.21 -12.23
C HIS A 36 -14.81 -19.73 -13.67
N PRO A 37 -16.03 -20.16 -14.03
CA PRO A 37 -16.29 -20.92 -15.26
C PRO A 37 -16.16 -20.17 -16.60
N LYS A 38 -15.59 -18.95 -16.64
CA LYS A 38 -15.69 -18.06 -17.82
C LYS A 38 -14.36 -17.55 -18.41
N THR A 39 -13.22 -17.85 -17.80
CA THR A 39 -11.91 -17.54 -18.39
C THR A 39 -11.38 -18.77 -19.11
N ASP A 40 -11.10 -18.65 -20.41
CA ASP A 40 -10.43 -19.69 -21.20
C ASP A 40 -8.99 -19.85 -20.68
N PRO A 41 -8.66 -21.01 -20.06
CA PRO A 41 -7.33 -21.25 -19.50
C PRO A 41 -6.20 -21.12 -20.55
N ALA A 42 -6.50 -21.42 -21.82
CA ALA A 42 -5.50 -21.38 -22.90
C ALA A 42 -5.04 -19.96 -23.24
N LEU A 43 -5.89 -18.95 -23.01
CA LEU A 43 -5.61 -17.55 -23.31
C LEU A 43 -4.69 -16.91 -22.27
N VAL A 44 -4.80 -17.37 -21.02
CA VAL A 44 -3.93 -16.97 -19.90
C VAL A 44 -2.54 -17.61 -20.08
N ASP A 45 -2.48 -18.92 -20.36
CA ASP A 45 -1.21 -19.63 -20.58
C ASP A 45 -0.38 -19.05 -21.72
N ALA A 46 -1.03 -18.63 -22.81
CA ALA A 46 -0.33 -18.04 -23.96
C ALA A 46 0.34 -16.67 -23.63
N GLN A 47 -0.24 -15.87 -22.74
CA GLN A 47 0.35 -14.59 -22.31
C GLN A 47 1.52 -14.79 -21.33
N PHE A 48 1.45 -15.80 -20.46
CA PHE A 48 2.54 -16.11 -19.52
C PHE A 48 3.73 -16.79 -20.20
N GLN A 49 3.52 -17.64 -21.22
CA GLN A 49 4.62 -18.26 -21.97
C GLN A 49 5.40 -17.26 -22.85
N ALA A 50 4.85 -16.08 -23.14
CA ALA A 50 5.52 -15.02 -23.87
C ALA A 50 6.45 -14.15 -22.98
N ALA A 51 6.44 -14.33 -21.66
CA ALA A 51 7.29 -13.57 -20.76
C ALA A 51 8.76 -14.00 -20.94
N VAL A 52 9.58 -13.08 -21.46
CA VAL A 52 11.03 -13.31 -21.55
C VAL A 52 11.58 -13.51 -20.14
N PRO A 53 12.21 -14.65 -19.83
CA PRO A 53 12.75 -14.89 -18.50
C PRO A 53 13.80 -13.82 -18.19
N LEU A 54 13.57 -13.07 -17.10
CA LEU A 54 14.52 -12.09 -16.61
C LEU A 54 15.79 -12.81 -16.14
N LYS A 55 16.86 -12.70 -16.92
CA LYS A 55 18.17 -13.21 -16.50
C LYS A 55 18.76 -12.26 -15.46
N VAL A 56 18.89 -12.72 -14.23
CA VAL A 56 19.62 -11.98 -13.19
C VAL A 56 21.10 -11.95 -13.58
N ILE A 57 21.57 -10.80 -14.05
CA ILE A 57 22.96 -10.60 -14.51
C ILE A 57 23.94 -10.31 -13.37
N GLY A 58 23.43 -10.03 -12.16
CA GLY A 58 24.25 -9.75 -10.99
C GLY A 58 23.42 -9.31 -9.79
N ARG A 59 24.07 -9.25 -8.62
CA ARG A 59 23.52 -8.67 -7.39
C ARG A 59 24.33 -7.43 -7.05
N VAL A 60 23.65 -6.31 -6.80
CA VAL A 60 24.29 -5.05 -6.44
C VAL A 60 23.77 -4.63 -5.07
N LYS A 61 24.68 -4.22 -4.19
CA LYS A 61 24.35 -3.73 -2.86
C LYS A 61 24.15 -2.21 -2.92
N ILE A 62 22.95 -1.75 -2.59
CA ILE A 62 22.58 -0.32 -2.58
C ILE A 62 22.82 0.31 -1.20
N MET A 63 22.57 -0.44 -0.13
CA MET A 63 22.76 0.01 1.25
C MET A 63 23.26 -1.12 2.17
N SER A 64 23.71 -0.74 3.36
CA SER A 64 23.91 -1.61 4.51
C SER A 64 23.30 -0.95 5.74
N PHE A 65 22.83 -1.77 6.67
CA PHE A 65 22.53 -1.30 8.02
C PHE A 65 23.79 -0.78 8.69
N ASP A 66 23.62 0.23 9.53
CA ASP A 66 24.67 0.88 10.31
C ASP A 66 24.12 1.32 11.68
N ASP A 67 24.91 2.06 12.45
CA ASP A 67 24.49 2.53 13.77
C ASP A 67 23.30 3.51 13.72
N LYS A 68 23.01 4.09 12.54
CA LYS A 68 21.94 5.06 12.33
C LYS A 68 20.68 4.42 11.78
N ILE A 69 20.77 3.39 10.95
CA ILE A 69 19.62 2.69 10.34
C ILE A 69 19.72 1.19 10.64
N ASN A 70 18.68 0.65 11.27
CA ASN A 70 18.60 -0.76 11.65
C ASN A 70 17.31 -1.45 11.17
N TYR A 71 16.56 -0.76 10.31
CA TYR A 71 15.38 -1.28 9.64
C TYR A 71 15.28 -0.63 8.25
N ALA A 72 14.93 -1.42 7.23
CA ALA A 72 14.61 -0.94 5.90
C ALA A 72 13.63 -1.91 5.22
N HIS A 73 12.60 -1.38 4.55
CA HIS A 73 11.57 -2.20 3.89
C HIS A 73 10.89 -1.45 2.74
N MET A 74 10.01 -2.13 2.01
CA MET A 74 9.14 -1.59 0.95
C MET A 74 9.90 -0.79 -0.11
N ALA A 75 10.90 -1.42 -0.73
CA ALA A 75 11.68 -0.79 -1.78
C ALA A 75 10.86 -0.64 -3.07
N THR A 76 10.87 0.56 -3.65
CA THR A 76 10.28 0.88 -4.95
C THR A 76 11.36 1.41 -5.90
N ALA A 77 11.13 1.31 -7.21
CA ALA A 77 12.05 1.81 -8.22
C ALA A 77 11.35 2.42 -9.43
N ALA A 78 11.94 3.46 -10.01
CA ALA A 78 11.49 4.09 -11.25
C ALA A 78 12.65 4.75 -12.01
N VAL A 79 12.43 5.09 -13.29
CA VAL A 79 13.46 5.71 -14.14
C VAL A 79 13.00 7.09 -14.60
N ALA A 80 13.77 8.13 -14.30
CA ALA A 80 13.46 9.50 -14.69
C ALA A 80 14.72 10.20 -15.23
N LYS A 81 14.59 10.87 -16.38
CA LYS A 81 15.71 11.59 -17.05
C LYS A 81 17.02 10.79 -17.21
N GLY A 82 16.91 9.46 -17.35
CA GLY A 82 18.06 8.56 -17.51
C GLY A 82 18.72 8.13 -16.20
N PHE A 83 18.14 8.48 -15.05
CA PHE A 83 18.53 7.94 -13.74
C PHE A 83 17.53 6.89 -13.29
N ILE A 84 18.05 5.80 -12.72
CA ILE A 84 17.30 4.83 -11.94
C ILE A 84 17.23 5.35 -10.51
N PHE A 85 16.04 5.43 -9.95
CA PHE A 85 15.79 5.74 -8.55
C PHE A 85 15.35 4.49 -7.82
N THR A 86 15.80 4.36 -6.59
CA THR A 86 15.22 3.46 -5.61
C THR A 86 14.86 4.26 -4.37
N ALA A 87 13.74 3.93 -3.74
CA ALA A 87 13.34 4.51 -2.47
C ALA A 87 12.80 3.42 -1.55
N TRP A 88 13.00 3.56 -0.24
CA TRP A 88 12.57 2.61 0.79
C TRP A 88 12.29 3.34 2.10
N GLN A 89 11.43 2.78 2.95
CA GLN A 89 11.28 3.27 4.31
C GLN A 89 12.42 2.73 5.17
N ALA A 90 12.92 3.52 6.11
CA ALA A 90 14.02 3.16 6.98
C ALA A 90 13.83 3.76 8.37
N ALA A 91 14.20 3.03 9.42
CA ALA A 91 14.06 3.48 10.80
C ALA A 91 15.36 3.29 11.60
N PRO A 92 15.61 4.15 12.60
CA PRO A 92 16.84 4.08 13.35
C PRO A 92 16.87 2.90 14.31
N LYS A 93 18.06 2.66 14.83
CA LYS A 93 18.28 1.73 15.94
C LYS A 93 17.70 2.31 17.24
N VAL A 94 16.99 1.48 18.00
CA VAL A 94 16.55 1.81 19.36
C VAL A 94 17.25 0.90 20.36
N VAL A 95 17.81 1.52 21.41
CA VAL A 95 18.39 0.82 22.56
C VAL A 95 17.50 1.10 23.76
N GLU A 96 16.87 0.07 24.32
CA GLU A 96 15.98 0.20 25.48
C GLU A 96 16.39 -0.83 26.55
N GLY A 97 16.62 -0.35 27.78
CA GLY A 97 16.97 -1.21 28.91
C GLY A 97 18.28 -1.99 28.74
N GLY A 98 19.23 -1.51 27.94
CA GLY A 98 20.48 -2.22 27.64
C GLY A 98 20.34 -3.38 26.64
N SER A 99 19.12 -3.72 26.23
CA SER A 99 18.84 -4.69 25.17
C SER A 99 18.61 -3.98 23.84
N GLN A 100 19.23 -4.49 22.77
CA GLN A 100 18.97 -3.99 21.43
C GLN A 100 17.71 -4.67 20.89
N ARG A 101 16.69 -3.88 20.55
CA ARG A 101 15.58 -4.39 19.74
C ARG A 101 15.98 -4.31 18.27
N MET A 102 16.01 -5.46 17.60
CA MET A 102 16.25 -5.50 16.17
C MET A 102 15.02 -4.95 15.44
N ALA A 103 15.23 -4.06 14.47
CA ALA A 103 14.24 -3.61 13.50
C ALA A 103 12.88 -3.15 14.07
N ILE A 104 12.77 -1.90 14.51
CA ILE A 104 11.49 -1.31 14.95
C ILE A 104 10.90 -0.42 13.85
N GLU A 105 9.70 -0.77 13.40
CA GLU A 105 8.93 0.03 12.45
C GLU A 105 8.07 1.07 13.17
N GLY A 106 7.74 2.16 12.47
CA GLY A 106 6.79 3.15 12.95
C GLY A 106 7.32 4.07 14.03
N LEU A 107 8.64 4.15 14.21
CA LEU A 107 9.23 5.22 15.00
C LEU A 107 8.90 6.59 14.37
N ALA A 108 8.79 7.63 15.20
CA ALA A 108 8.58 8.99 14.71
C ALA A 108 9.72 9.45 13.77
N GLU A 109 10.91 8.90 13.99
CA GLU A 109 12.12 9.12 13.21
C GLU A 109 12.22 8.19 11.97
N GLN A 110 11.18 7.40 11.67
CA GLN A 110 11.15 6.62 10.43
C GLN A 110 11.10 7.56 9.23
N VAL A 111 12.06 7.41 8.33
CA VAL A 111 12.26 8.25 7.16
C VAL A 111 12.07 7.45 5.87
N ILE A 112 11.90 8.16 4.75
CA ILE A 112 12.11 7.58 3.42
C ILE A 112 13.54 7.91 2.98
N GLN A 113 14.30 6.87 2.65
CA GLN A 113 15.60 7.00 2.00
C GLN A 113 15.50 6.69 0.52
N TYR A 114 16.42 7.24 -0.26
CA TYR A 114 16.52 6.97 -1.68
C TYR A 114 17.97 6.90 -2.14
N SER A 115 18.20 6.20 -3.25
CA SER A 115 19.48 6.17 -3.96
C SER A 115 19.25 6.26 -5.46
N THR A 116 20.28 6.69 -6.19
CA THR A 116 20.23 6.89 -7.64
C THR A 116 21.37 6.17 -8.34
N SER A 117 21.11 5.72 -9.56
CA SER A 117 22.08 5.08 -10.44
C SER A 117 21.88 5.52 -11.88
N LEU A 118 22.94 5.49 -12.69
CA LEU A 118 22.84 5.68 -14.14
C LEU A 118 22.59 4.36 -14.89
N ASN A 119 22.97 3.22 -14.30
CA ASN A 119 23.05 1.94 -15.01
C ASN A 119 22.71 0.71 -14.15
N GLY A 120 22.36 0.91 -12.88
CA GLY A 120 22.05 -0.15 -11.92
C GLY A 120 23.27 -0.85 -11.33
N VAL A 121 24.49 -0.53 -11.80
CA VAL A 121 25.75 -1.14 -11.34
C VAL A 121 26.35 -0.37 -10.16
N ALA A 122 26.41 0.96 -10.27
CA ALA A 122 26.91 1.84 -9.21
C ALA A 122 25.80 2.76 -8.71
N TRP A 123 25.72 2.92 -7.39
CA TRP A 123 24.66 3.65 -6.72
C TRP A 123 25.23 4.78 -5.87
N SER A 124 24.50 5.88 -5.77
CA SER A 124 24.80 6.91 -4.78
C SER A 124 24.71 6.34 -3.37
N LYS A 125 25.36 6.99 -2.41
CA LYS A 125 25.03 6.76 -0.99
C LYS A 125 23.53 7.04 -0.77
N PRO A 126 22.85 6.31 0.14
CA PRO A 126 21.49 6.65 0.55
C PRO A 126 21.38 8.10 1.02
N LEU A 127 20.34 8.78 0.57
CA LEU A 127 19.97 10.13 0.97
C LEU A 127 18.59 10.09 1.61
N THR A 128 18.34 10.94 2.59
CA THR A 128 17.01 11.09 3.20
C THR A 128 16.14 12.01 2.35
N ALA A 129 14.91 11.59 2.09
CA ALA A 129 13.92 12.40 1.39
C ALA A 129 13.53 13.63 2.23
N ALA A 130 13.55 14.81 1.61
CA ALA A 130 13.24 16.07 2.30
C ALA A 130 11.73 16.30 2.40
N LEU A 131 11.08 15.51 3.27
CA LEU A 131 9.61 15.50 3.41
C LEU A 131 9.09 16.38 4.55
N GLY A 132 9.95 16.82 5.49
CA GLY A 132 9.52 17.65 6.63
C GLY A 132 8.38 17.03 7.45
N HIS A 133 8.33 15.69 7.50
CA HIS A 133 7.27 14.94 8.20
C HIS A 133 7.35 15.14 9.71
N GLN A 134 6.22 14.99 10.38
CA GLN A 134 6.10 15.08 11.84
C GLN A 134 5.84 13.73 12.50
N GLY A 135 5.52 12.69 11.73
CA GLY A 135 5.39 11.32 12.18
C GLY A 135 6.05 10.33 11.23
N ALA A 136 5.81 9.04 11.45
CA ALA A 136 6.41 8.00 10.62
C ALA A 136 5.93 8.10 9.16
N VAL A 137 6.87 8.09 8.21
CA VAL A 137 6.58 7.98 6.77
C VAL A 137 6.76 6.55 6.28
N TRP A 138 5.88 6.12 5.39
CA TRP A 138 5.77 4.73 4.95
C TRP A 138 5.64 4.61 3.44
N SER A 139 5.89 3.39 2.96
CA SER A 139 5.42 2.93 1.66
C SER A 139 5.74 3.86 0.48
N PRO A 140 7.02 4.13 0.21
CA PRO A 140 7.37 4.94 -0.95
C PRO A 140 6.90 4.26 -2.23
N VAL A 141 6.24 5.01 -3.11
CA VAL A 141 5.90 4.59 -4.48
C VAL A 141 6.43 5.65 -5.44
N LEU A 142 7.34 5.25 -6.33
CA LEU A 142 7.93 6.15 -7.32
C LEU A 142 7.19 6.06 -8.66
N HIS A 143 7.01 7.22 -9.32
CA HIS A 143 6.44 7.31 -10.66
C HIS A 143 7.10 8.42 -11.48
N THR A 144 7.38 8.16 -12.75
CA THR A 144 7.97 9.15 -13.65
C THR A 144 6.87 10.02 -14.24
N ALA A 145 6.89 11.31 -13.91
CA ALA A 145 5.94 12.27 -14.45
C ALA A 145 6.14 12.50 -15.97
N PRO A 146 5.12 13.01 -16.69
CA PRO A 146 5.20 13.24 -18.14
C PRO A 146 6.29 14.22 -18.56
N ASP A 147 6.67 15.15 -17.68
CA ASP A 147 7.78 16.09 -17.89
C ASP A 147 9.17 15.49 -17.60
N GLY A 148 9.22 14.18 -17.33
CA GLY A 148 10.43 13.42 -17.05
C GLY A 148 11.00 13.61 -15.65
N ASN A 149 10.33 14.38 -14.77
CA ASN A 149 10.68 14.44 -13.35
C ASN A 149 10.11 13.23 -12.59
N MET A 150 10.47 13.10 -11.32
CA MET A 150 10.01 11.99 -10.48
C MET A 150 8.89 12.46 -9.54
N LEU A 151 7.92 11.60 -9.28
CA LEU A 151 6.94 11.73 -8.21
C LEU A 151 7.24 10.68 -7.16
N LEU A 152 7.17 11.08 -5.90
CA LEU A 152 7.17 10.19 -4.75
C LEU A 152 5.80 10.28 -4.08
N PHE A 153 5.07 9.18 -4.10
CA PHE A 153 3.91 8.97 -3.27
C PHE A 153 4.36 8.26 -1.99
N TYR A 154 3.74 8.59 -0.88
CA TYR A 154 4.01 7.98 0.42
C TYR A 154 2.81 8.18 1.34
N THR A 155 2.85 7.53 2.49
CA THR A 155 1.88 7.77 3.56
C THR A 155 2.58 8.30 4.81
N GLU A 156 1.93 9.19 5.54
CA GLU A 156 2.47 9.76 6.78
C GLU A 156 1.48 9.58 7.92
N SER A 157 1.94 8.96 9.00
CA SER A 157 1.15 8.79 10.22
C SER A 157 1.11 10.08 11.03
N HIS A 158 -0.08 10.44 11.51
CA HIS A 158 -0.25 11.64 12.35
C HIS A 158 -0.86 11.36 13.73
N ALA A 159 -1.80 10.41 13.83
CA ALA A 159 -2.61 10.25 15.05
C ALA A 159 -2.60 8.85 15.67
N CYS A 160 -2.31 7.79 14.89
CA CYS A 160 -2.55 6.41 15.33
C CYS A 160 -1.28 5.70 15.75
N PHE A 161 -1.31 5.15 16.97
CA PHE A 161 -0.15 4.54 17.61
C PHE A 161 -0.46 3.13 18.10
N ARG A 162 0.56 2.27 18.07
CA ARG A 162 0.60 0.96 18.70
C ARG A 162 0.87 1.12 20.21
N PRO A 163 0.31 0.25 21.07
CA PRO A 163 0.62 0.20 22.50
C PRO A 163 1.97 -0.47 22.77
N THR A 164 3.03 0.05 22.16
CA THR A 164 4.41 -0.45 22.26
C THR A 164 5.27 0.52 23.07
N SER A 165 6.35 0.01 23.67
CA SER A 165 7.47 0.81 24.16
C SER A 165 8.70 0.45 23.30
N PRO A 166 9.36 1.39 22.61
CA PRO A 166 8.94 2.79 22.45
C PRO A 166 7.62 2.89 21.70
N LYS A 167 6.95 4.05 21.84
CA LYS A 167 5.70 4.35 21.15
C LYS A 167 5.95 4.37 19.64
N THR A 168 5.23 3.52 18.89
CA THR A 168 5.33 3.46 17.42
C THR A 168 3.99 3.78 16.77
N TYR A 169 4.01 4.43 15.61
CA TYR A 169 2.85 4.63 14.76
C TYR A 169 2.33 3.33 14.14
N MET A 170 1.03 3.31 13.85
CA MET A 170 0.44 2.30 12.97
C MET A 170 0.91 2.53 11.52
N PRO A 171 1.15 1.48 10.71
CA PRO A 171 1.57 1.63 9.32
C PRO A 171 0.56 2.43 8.51
N GLY A 172 1.06 3.33 7.67
CA GLY A 172 0.23 4.15 6.79
C GLY A 172 -0.11 5.53 7.36
N GLY A 173 -1.12 6.17 6.77
CA GLY A 173 -1.67 7.44 7.26
C GLY A 173 -2.32 8.25 6.16
N SER A 174 -2.07 9.57 6.15
CA SER A 174 -2.51 10.42 5.04
C SER A 174 -1.67 10.11 3.81
N ILE A 175 -2.31 9.90 2.65
CA ILE A 175 -1.60 9.66 1.39
C ILE A 175 -1.14 11.00 0.84
N LYS A 176 0.16 11.13 0.62
CA LYS A 176 0.83 12.35 0.17
C LYS A 176 1.64 12.08 -1.09
N MET A 177 1.91 13.16 -1.81
CA MET A 177 2.75 13.15 -3.01
C MET A 177 3.67 14.36 -3.00
N VAL A 178 4.90 14.18 -3.47
CA VAL A 178 5.82 15.28 -3.74
C VAL A 178 6.49 15.08 -5.09
N LYS A 179 6.66 16.18 -5.83
CA LYS A 179 7.40 16.18 -7.10
C LYS A 179 8.88 16.46 -6.84
N ILE A 180 9.75 15.63 -7.39
CA ILE A 180 11.20 15.73 -7.31
C ILE A 180 11.69 16.28 -8.65
N ILE A 181 12.08 17.55 -8.67
CA ILE A 181 12.56 18.25 -9.85
C ILE A 181 14.04 17.93 -10.03
N ILE A 182 14.35 17.16 -11.07
CA ILE A 182 15.72 16.74 -11.38
C ILE A 182 16.42 17.87 -12.14
N LEU A 183 17.47 18.42 -11.52
CA LEU A 183 18.23 19.57 -12.03
C LEU A 183 19.42 19.17 -12.90
N THR A 184 19.98 17.98 -12.72
CA THR A 184 21.18 17.53 -13.44
C THR A 184 20.85 16.78 -14.73
N GLY A 185 21.66 16.99 -15.77
CA GLY A 185 21.76 16.07 -16.92
C GLY A 185 22.44 14.75 -16.56
N ARG A 186 22.46 13.80 -17.52
CA ARG A 186 22.78 12.35 -17.42
C ARG A 186 24.18 11.93 -16.87
N SER A 187 24.88 12.74 -16.07
CA SER A 187 26.31 12.48 -15.78
C SER A 187 26.82 12.84 -14.38
N VAL A 188 25.94 13.16 -13.41
CA VAL A 188 26.38 13.49 -12.04
C VAL A 188 25.69 12.57 -11.02
N ILE A 189 26.50 11.88 -10.19
CA ILE A 189 26.06 11.13 -9.02
C ILE A 189 26.72 11.77 -7.78
N PRO A 190 25.95 12.15 -6.73
CA PRO A 190 24.51 12.04 -6.64
C PRO A 190 23.82 13.04 -7.58
N MET A 191 22.72 12.61 -8.17
CA MET A 191 21.85 13.48 -8.94
C MET A 191 21.38 14.65 -8.06
N ARG A 192 21.39 15.88 -8.60
CA ARG A 192 20.82 17.02 -7.89
C ARG A 192 19.33 17.11 -8.19
N ALA A 193 18.53 17.17 -7.14
CA ALA A 193 17.10 17.42 -7.25
C ALA A 193 16.63 18.40 -6.19
N VAL A 194 15.49 19.04 -6.48
CA VAL A 194 14.74 19.89 -5.56
C VAL A 194 13.41 19.21 -5.29
N TRP A 195 13.02 19.21 -4.02
CA TRP A 195 11.74 18.71 -3.58
C TRP A 195 10.72 19.84 -3.74
N GLY A 196 9.65 19.57 -4.48
CA GLY A 196 8.54 20.47 -4.66
C GLY A 196 7.64 20.54 -3.42
N GLU A 197 6.51 21.20 -3.57
CA GLU A 197 5.47 21.24 -2.55
C GLU A 197 4.88 19.83 -2.32
N ILE A 198 4.63 19.52 -1.04
CA ILE A 198 3.96 18.29 -0.63
C ILE A 198 2.46 18.50 -0.75
N LYS A 199 1.81 17.61 -1.48
CA LYS A 199 0.37 17.60 -1.67
C LYS A 199 -0.23 16.40 -0.94
N THR A 200 -1.18 16.65 -0.04
CA THR A 200 -2.04 15.60 0.49
C THR A 200 -3.05 15.20 -0.59
N LEU A 201 -3.03 13.93 -0.98
CA LEU A 201 -4.00 13.34 -1.91
C LEU A 201 -5.23 12.83 -1.17
N ARG A 202 -5.02 12.30 0.04
CA ARG A 202 -6.08 11.81 0.91
C ARG A 202 -5.68 11.99 2.36
N GLU A 203 -6.48 12.72 3.11
CA GLU A 203 -6.27 12.92 4.55
C GLU A 203 -6.76 11.71 5.33
N GLN A 204 -5.99 11.29 6.33
CA GLN A 204 -6.44 10.39 7.38
C GLN A 204 -7.02 11.23 8.52
N THR A 205 -8.31 11.05 8.83
CA THR A 205 -8.88 11.66 10.04
C THR A 205 -8.52 10.84 11.29
N GLU A 206 -8.58 11.46 12.48
CA GLU A 206 -8.31 10.76 13.76
C GLU A 206 -9.20 9.53 13.99
N THR A 207 -10.36 9.48 13.34
CA THR A 207 -11.33 8.38 13.43
C THR A 207 -11.23 7.40 12.27
N GLN A 208 -10.21 7.49 11.42
CA GLN A 208 -10.02 6.60 10.28
C GLN A 208 -8.73 5.78 10.41
N MET A 209 -8.81 4.52 10.00
CA MET A 209 -7.61 3.69 9.91
C MET A 209 -6.62 4.31 8.93
N PRO A 210 -5.31 4.22 9.20
CA PRO A 210 -4.31 4.75 8.29
C PRO A 210 -4.44 4.12 6.91
N TRP A 211 -4.32 4.93 5.85
CA TRP A 211 -4.27 4.40 4.50
C TRP A 211 -2.86 3.94 4.18
N VAL A 212 -2.75 2.83 3.48
CA VAL A 212 -1.48 2.24 3.03
C VAL A 212 -1.50 2.19 1.51
N ILE A 213 -0.34 2.49 0.93
CA ILE A 213 -0.01 2.23 -0.47
C ILE A 213 1.22 1.29 -0.49
N ALA A 214 1.57 0.71 -1.62
CA ALA A 214 2.86 0.00 -1.79
C ALA A 214 3.13 -0.30 -3.25
N ASN A 215 2.07 -0.51 -4.01
CA ASN A 215 2.16 -0.90 -5.40
C ASN A 215 2.38 0.29 -6.32
N LYS A 216 3.01 0.00 -7.45
CA LYS A 216 3.33 0.98 -8.48
C LYS A 216 2.05 1.64 -9.00
N LEU A 217 2.10 2.96 -9.16
CA LEU A 217 1.09 3.70 -9.91
C LEU A 217 1.04 3.19 -11.36
N LEU A 218 -0.17 2.94 -11.83
CA LEU A 218 -0.44 2.54 -13.20
C LEU A 218 -0.98 3.73 -13.99
N VAL A 219 -0.65 3.78 -15.27
CA VAL A 219 -1.27 4.69 -16.24
C VAL A 219 -2.05 3.81 -17.19
N ALA A 220 -3.38 3.90 -17.14
CA ALA A 220 -4.28 3.12 -17.97
C ALA A 220 -4.22 3.58 -19.44
N SER A 221 -4.75 2.78 -20.36
CA SER A 221 -4.76 3.07 -21.79
C SER A 221 -5.49 4.37 -22.18
N ASN A 222 -6.47 4.78 -21.36
CA ASN A 222 -7.18 6.05 -21.50
C ASN A 222 -6.42 7.26 -20.93
N GLY A 223 -5.27 7.05 -20.31
CA GLY A 223 -4.43 8.08 -19.69
C GLY A 223 -4.64 8.27 -18.20
N ASP A 224 -5.63 7.61 -17.59
CA ASP A 224 -5.92 7.75 -16.16
C ASP A 224 -4.80 7.16 -15.31
N TRP A 225 -4.46 7.85 -14.23
CA TRP A 225 -3.50 7.41 -13.23
C TRP A 225 -4.22 6.70 -12.10
N ILE A 226 -3.75 5.51 -11.76
CA ILE A 226 -4.39 4.62 -10.79
C ILE A 226 -3.36 4.20 -9.74
N LEU A 227 -3.60 4.59 -8.50
CA LEU A 227 -2.76 4.25 -7.34
C LEU A 227 -3.54 3.31 -6.40
N PRO A 228 -3.15 2.03 -6.30
CA PRO A 228 -3.77 1.09 -5.37
C PRO A 228 -3.53 1.49 -3.92
N MET A 229 -4.57 1.37 -3.09
CA MET A 229 -4.48 1.65 -1.65
C MET A 229 -5.39 0.73 -0.85
N TRP A 230 -5.11 0.59 0.44
CA TRP A 230 -5.96 -0.15 1.36
C TRP A 230 -5.86 0.38 2.80
N GLN A 231 -6.74 -0.12 3.65
CA GLN A 231 -6.69 -0.01 5.11
C GLN A 231 -6.61 -1.41 5.69
N GLU A 232 -5.70 -1.62 6.63
CA GLU A 232 -5.63 -2.86 7.41
C GLU A 232 -6.24 -2.60 8.79
N TYR A 233 -7.33 -3.29 9.13
CA TYR A 233 -7.88 -3.26 10.48
C TYR A 233 -7.23 -4.38 11.28
N THR A 234 -6.39 -4.03 12.25
CA THR A 234 -5.82 -5.01 13.18
C THR A 234 -6.73 -5.14 14.41
N PHE A 235 -7.52 -6.20 14.44
CA PHE A 235 -8.50 -6.48 15.50
C PHE A 235 -7.86 -6.87 16.83
N HIS A 236 -6.64 -7.40 16.77
CA HIS A 236 -5.90 -7.91 17.91
C HIS A 236 -5.79 -6.91 19.07
N TYR A 237 -5.57 -5.62 18.75
CA TYR A 237 -5.37 -4.59 19.77
C TYR A 237 -6.61 -4.28 20.60
N HIS A 238 -7.82 -4.34 20.02
CA HIS A 238 -9.05 -4.08 20.75
C HIS A 238 -9.33 -5.20 21.76
N LEU A 239 -9.06 -6.44 21.36
CA LEU A 239 -9.30 -7.63 22.17
C LEU A 239 -8.25 -7.81 23.27
N GLU A 240 -6.97 -7.54 23.02
CA GLU A 240 -5.94 -7.58 24.07
C GLU A 240 -6.21 -6.54 25.17
N MET A 241 -6.65 -5.33 24.82
CA MET A 241 -7.02 -4.30 25.80
C MET A 241 -8.20 -4.75 26.67
N MET A 242 -9.22 -5.35 26.06
CA MET A 242 -10.36 -5.91 26.80
C MET A 242 -9.96 -7.11 27.67
N ALA A 243 -9.13 -8.01 27.15
CA ALA A 243 -8.68 -9.23 27.83
C ALA A 243 -7.77 -8.94 29.04
N ARG A 244 -6.98 -7.86 29.00
CA ARG A 244 -6.17 -7.41 30.15
C ARG A 244 -6.98 -6.74 31.26
N GLY A 245 -8.30 -6.65 31.11
CA GLY A 245 -9.17 -5.99 32.10
C GLY A 245 -8.90 -4.49 32.22
N GLU A 246 -8.21 -3.90 31.25
CA GLU A 246 -7.96 -2.48 31.17
C GLU A 246 -9.27 -1.78 30.83
N LYS A 247 -10.06 -1.50 31.87
CA LYS A 247 -11.19 -0.57 31.75
C LYS A 247 -10.61 0.77 31.32
N PHE A 248 -11.22 1.41 30.32
CA PHE A 248 -11.06 2.84 30.13
C PHE A 248 -11.36 3.48 31.49
N LYS A 249 -10.32 3.91 32.22
CA LYS A 249 -10.52 4.52 33.52
C LYS A 249 -11.37 5.76 33.29
N ASP A 250 -12.56 5.75 33.86
CA ASP A 250 -13.41 6.93 34.00
C ASP A 250 -12.54 8.06 34.57
N GLY A 251 -12.10 8.99 33.70
CA GLY A 251 -11.25 10.11 34.08
C GLY A 251 -9.83 10.17 33.51
N VAL A 252 -9.46 9.36 32.50
CA VAL A 252 -8.27 9.71 31.69
C VAL A 252 -8.54 11.09 31.06
N LYS A 253 -7.73 12.09 31.44
CA LYS A 253 -7.74 13.42 30.82
C LYS A 253 -7.72 13.23 29.30
N ARG A 254 -8.70 13.83 28.62
CA ARG A 254 -8.92 13.82 27.17
C ARG A 254 -7.78 14.44 26.34
N ASP A 255 -6.62 14.67 26.93
CA ASP A 255 -5.54 15.49 26.36
C ASP A 255 -4.48 14.66 25.61
N LEU A 256 -4.71 13.35 25.39
CA LEU A 256 -3.91 12.53 24.48
C LEU A 256 -4.76 12.07 23.29
N PRO A 257 -4.71 12.78 22.14
CA PRO A 257 -5.35 12.37 20.91
C PRO A 257 -4.47 11.29 20.26
N THR A 258 -4.49 10.05 20.77
CA THR A 258 -3.48 9.05 20.34
C THR A 258 -3.99 7.63 20.12
N HIS A 259 -5.29 7.41 20.12
CA HIS A 259 -5.84 6.15 19.65
C HIS A 259 -6.81 6.47 18.52
N CYS A 260 -6.53 5.96 17.32
CA CYS A 260 -7.57 5.60 16.35
C CYS A 260 -8.70 4.95 17.18
N ASP A 261 -9.76 5.69 17.52
CA ASP A 261 -10.76 5.26 18.51
C ASP A 261 -11.48 4.04 17.91
N PRO A 262 -11.12 2.81 18.34
CA PRO A 262 -11.63 1.62 17.67
C PRO A 262 -13.16 1.58 17.82
N VAL A 263 -13.68 2.09 18.96
CA VAL A 263 -15.10 2.11 19.27
C VAL A 263 -15.89 3.06 18.36
N LYS A 264 -15.30 4.19 17.93
CA LYS A 264 -15.91 5.08 16.92
C LYS A 264 -15.70 4.61 15.48
N MET A 265 -14.67 3.79 15.23
CA MET A 265 -14.38 3.22 13.91
C MET A 265 -15.39 2.14 13.50
N PHE A 266 -16.04 1.49 14.46
CA PHE A 266 -17.09 0.51 14.17
C PHE A 266 -18.47 1.15 14.25
N SER A 267 -19.29 0.94 13.22
CA SER A 267 -20.74 1.11 13.38
C SER A 267 -21.21 0.07 14.43
N LYS A 268 -22.22 0.41 15.25
CA LYS A 268 -22.84 -0.56 16.19
C LYS A 268 -23.21 -1.88 15.52
N GLY A 269 -23.55 -1.86 14.22
CA GLY A 269 -23.86 -3.05 13.43
C GLY A 269 -22.65 -3.94 13.17
N ASN A 270 -21.49 -3.36 12.85
CA ASN A 270 -20.25 -4.12 12.63
C ASN A 270 -19.78 -4.78 13.93
N SER A 271 -19.83 -4.07 15.07
CA SER A 271 -19.39 -4.63 16.35
C SER A 271 -20.16 -5.90 16.77
N ALA A 272 -21.47 -5.95 16.50
CA ALA A 272 -22.30 -7.12 16.84
C ALA A 272 -22.03 -8.31 15.90
N TYR A 273 -21.87 -8.05 14.60
CA TYR A 273 -21.52 -9.07 13.60
C TYR A 273 -20.13 -9.68 13.89
N LEU A 274 -19.16 -8.83 14.22
CA LEU A 274 -17.77 -9.23 14.47
C LEU A 274 -17.63 -9.99 15.80
N LYS A 275 -18.40 -9.60 16.82
CA LYS A 275 -18.54 -10.40 18.05
C LYS A 275 -19.09 -11.80 17.76
N GLY A 276 -20.09 -11.91 16.86
CA GLY A 276 -20.63 -13.21 16.45
C GLY A 276 -19.60 -14.11 15.74
N LEU A 277 -18.71 -13.56 14.92
CA LEU A 277 -17.62 -14.32 14.29
C LEU A 277 -16.58 -14.79 15.30
N GLN A 278 -16.29 -13.97 16.30
CA GLN A 278 -15.39 -14.34 17.40
C GLN A 278 -15.97 -15.46 18.28
N ASP A 279 -17.23 -15.33 18.69
CA ASP A 279 -17.92 -16.35 19.48
C ASP A 279 -17.96 -17.69 18.72
N GLN A 280 -18.07 -17.66 17.39
CA GLN A 280 -17.97 -18.85 16.52
C GLN A 280 -16.54 -19.41 16.44
N SER A 281 -15.52 -18.56 16.30
CA SER A 281 -14.12 -18.99 16.26
C SER A 281 -13.67 -19.62 17.59
N GLN A 282 -14.06 -19.04 18.73
CA GLN A 282 -13.80 -19.61 20.05
C GLN A 282 -14.54 -20.94 20.25
N ALA A 283 -15.79 -21.04 19.82
CA ALA A 283 -16.54 -22.31 19.86
C ALA A 283 -15.92 -23.42 18.99
N MET A 284 -15.16 -23.06 17.94
CA MET A 284 -14.41 -24.02 17.12
C MET A 284 -13.05 -24.40 17.71
N ALA A 285 -12.40 -23.49 18.44
CA ALA A 285 -11.12 -23.75 19.11
C ALA A 285 -11.24 -24.64 20.36
N ASP A 286 -12.43 -24.69 20.98
CA ASP A 286 -12.74 -25.58 22.12
C ASP A 286 -13.03 -27.03 21.70
N GLY A 287 -12.98 -27.35 20.40
CA GLY A 287 -12.96 -28.71 19.87
C GLY A 287 -11.52 -29.17 19.59
N ASP A 288 -11.14 -30.36 20.06
CA ASP A 288 -9.78 -30.95 20.15
C ASP A 288 -8.89 -31.01 18.87
N GLU A 289 -9.22 -30.33 17.78
CA GLU A 289 -8.35 -30.19 16.59
C GLU A 289 -7.82 -28.75 16.46
N ALA A 290 -6.99 -28.35 17.42
CA ALA A 290 -6.20 -27.12 17.35
C ALA A 290 -5.06 -27.24 16.31
N MET A 291 -5.40 -27.14 15.02
CA MET A 291 -4.45 -26.82 13.95
C MET A 291 -5.07 -25.82 12.97
N GLY A 292 -5.06 -24.57 13.38
CA GLY A 292 -5.26 -23.41 12.53
C GLY A 292 -5.07 -22.21 13.44
N ASP A 293 -4.11 -21.35 13.12
CA ASP A 293 -4.06 -20.01 13.70
C ASP A 293 -5.50 -19.49 13.76
N GLY A 294 -5.99 -19.14 14.95
CA GLY A 294 -7.28 -18.50 15.10
C GLY A 294 -7.19 -17.17 14.36
N ASP A 295 -7.45 -17.23 13.05
CA ASP A 295 -7.20 -16.15 12.10
C ASP A 295 -7.92 -14.92 12.64
N ASP A 296 -7.12 -13.95 13.08
CA ASP A 296 -7.58 -12.63 13.46
C ASP A 296 -8.61 -12.20 12.40
N VAL A 297 -9.87 -11.98 12.81
CA VAL A 297 -10.89 -11.44 11.89
C VAL A 297 -10.45 -10.03 11.54
N ARG A 298 -9.59 -9.83 10.54
CA ARG A 298 -9.15 -8.52 10.08
C ARG A 298 -10.04 -8.10 8.92
N GLU A 299 -10.88 -7.09 9.14
CA GLU A 299 -11.48 -6.35 8.05
C GLU A 299 -10.37 -5.63 7.29
N THR A 300 -10.41 -5.67 5.96
CA THR A 300 -9.51 -4.89 5.12
C THR A 300 -10.35 -4.22 4.06
N VAL A 301 -10.11 -2.94 3.84
CA VAL A 301 -10.79 -2.17 2.80
C VAL A 301 -9.76 -1.78 1.76
N ALA A 302 -9.90 -2.26 0.53
CA ALA A 302 -9.05 -1.86 -0.60
C ALA A 302 -9.83 -1.01 -1.60
N GLY A 303 -9.08 -0.22 -2.36
CA GLY A 303 -9.59 0.62 -3.43
C GLY A 303 -8.45 1.21 -4.25
N VAL A 304 -8.76 2.21 -5.05
CA VAL A 304 -7.77 2.94 -5.83
C VAL A 304 -8.00 4.44 -5.71
N LEU A 305 -6.93 5.23 -5.77
CA LEU A 305 -7.01 6.63 -6.12
C LEU A 305 -6.86 6.77 -7.63
N VAL A 306 -7.77 7.50 -8.27
CA VAL A 306 -7.81 7.75 -9.71
C VAL A 306 -7.63 9.24 -9.98
N SER A 307 -6.78 9.56 -10.96
CA SER A 307 -6.58 10.90 -11.49
C SER A 307 -6.70 10.86 -13.02
N ASP A 308 -7.62 11.64 -13.57
CA ASP A 308 -7.86 11.80 -15.02
C ASP A 308 -7.07 12.99 -15.62
N ASP A 309 -6.28 13.67 -14.80
CA ASP A 309 -5.57 14.91 -15.12
C ASP A 309 -4.07 14.83 -14.80
N ALA A 310 -3.48 13.64 -14.91
CA ALA A 310 -2.06 13.36 -14.71
C ALA A 310 -1.52 13.79 -13.33
N GLY A 311 -2.32 13.55 -12.29
CA GLY A 311 -2.00 13.74 -10.87
C GLY A 311 -2.38 15.10 -10.29
N ALA A 312 -3.04 15.97 -11.06
CA ALA A 312 -3.44 17.29 -10.61
C ALA A 312 -4.67 17.27 -9.67
N THR A 313 -5.54 16.28 -9.77
CA THR A 313 -6.62 15.99 -8.83
C THR A 313 -6.78 14.48 -8.66
N TRP A 314 -7.35 14.05 -7.52
CA TRP A 314 -7.46 12.63 -7.19
C TRP A 314 -8.83 12.35 -6.59
N SER A 315 -9.43 11.25 -7.01
CA SER A 315 -10.70 10.74 -6.50
C SER A 315 -10.54 9.29 -6.04
N HIS A 316 -11.32 8.88 -5.04
CA HIS A 316 -11.33 7.50 -4.57
C HIS A 316 -12.34 6.70 -5.38
N PHE A 317 -11.93 5.55 -5.89
CA PHE A 317 -12.80 4.61 -6.59
C PHE A 317 -12.69 3.20 -6.02
N GLY A 318 -13.83 2.52 -5.96
CA GLY A 318 -13.95 1.16 -5.42
C GLY A 318 -13.99 1.10 -3.90
N LYS A 319 -14.60 0.03 -3.39
CA LYS A 319 -14.51 -0.36 -1.98
C LYS A 319 -14.61 -1.87 -1.94
N LEU A 320 -13.48 -2.52 -1.77
CA LEU A 320 -13.38 -3.97 -1.73
C LEU A 320 -13.14 -4.40 -0.31
N THR A 321 -14.01 -5.29 0.16
CA THR A 321 -13.93 -5.91 1.47
C THR A 321 -14.12 -7.40 1.29
N HIS A 322 -13.33 -8.21 1.99
CA HIS A 322 -13.52 -9.65 1.99
C HIS A 322 -13.68 -10.14 3.44
N PRO A 323 -14.76 -10.88 3.77
CA PRO A 323 -15.06 -11.25 5.16
C PRO A 323 -14.13 -12.33 5.73
N LYS A 324 -13.36 -13.02 4.87
CA LYS A 324 -12.50 -14.16 5.25
C LYS A 324 -11.05 -14.06 4.75
N SER A 325 -10.66 -12.90 4.22
CA SER A 325 -9.32 -12.75 3.61
C SER A 325 -8.90 -11.29 3.62
N HIS A 326 -7.60 -11.06 3.60
CA HIS A 326 -7.01 -9.74 3.57
C HIS A 326 -6.87 -9.25 2.13
N VAL A 327 -7.46 -8.10 1.84
CA VAL A 327 -7.29 -7.37 0.57
C VAL A 327 -6.20 -6.32 0.77
N LEU A 328 -4.96 -6.79 0.88
CA LEU A 328 -3.76 -5.96 1.06
C LEU A 328 -2.93 -6.03 -0.22
N GLU A 329 -2.07 -5.03 -0.45
CA GLU A 329 -1.08 -5.06 -1.52
C GLU A 329 -1.68 -5.41 -2.90
N GLY A 330 -2.90 -4.92 -3.15
CA GLY A 330 -3.67 -5.26 -4.35
C GLY A 330 -2.98 -4.83 -5.62
N THR A 331 -2.77 -5.77 -6.54
CA THR A 331 -2.36 -5.47 -7.92
C THR A 331 -3.58 -5.02 -8.71
N VAL A 332 -3.40 -4.02 -9.56
CA VAL A 332 -4.45 -3.56 -10.48
C VAL A 332 -4.07 -4.00 -11.89
N ILE A 333 -5.06 -4.47 -12.64
CA ILE A 333 -4.93 -4.81 -14.05
C ILE A 333 -6.00 -4.06 -14.85
N GLU A 334 -5.65 -3.63 -16.05
CA GLU A 334 -6.61 -3.10 -17.01
C GLU A 334 -7.15 -4.26 -17.87
N VAL A 335 -8.47 -4.43 -17.92
CA VAL A 335 -9.11 -5.49 -18.70
C VAL A 335 -9.68 -4.91 -20.00
N PRO A 336 -9.30 -5.43 -21.18
CA PRO A 336 -9.87 -4.98 -22.45
C PRO A 336 -11.38 -5.25 -22.53
N VAL A 337 -12.14 -4.28 -23.05
CA VAL A 337 -13.62 -4.33 -23.16
C VAL A 337 -14.11 -5.47 -24.07
N SER A 338 -13.24 -6.14 -24.83
CA SER A 338 -13.62 -7.22 -25.76
C SER A 338 -14.09 -8.53 -25.09
N ALA A 339 -14.08 -8.63 -23.76
CA ALA A 339 -14.48 -9.84 -23.03
C ALA A 339 -15.84 -9.74 -22.32
N ALA A 340 -16.48 -8.56 -22.28
CA ALA A 340 -17.62 -8.33 -21.39
C ALA A 340 -19.02 -8.44 -22.04
N ASP A 341 -19.17 -8.36 -23.36
CA ASP A 341 -20.52 -8.20 -23.96
C ASP A 341 -20.70 -8.82 -25.36
N THR A 342 -20.86 -10.15 -25.42
CA THR A 342 -21.63 -10.79 -26.51
C THR A 342 -22.71 -11.75 -26.02
N GLY A 343 -22.94 -11.85 -24.70
CA GLY A 343 -23.93 -12.76 -24.11
C GLY A 343 -25.22 -12.06 -23.71
N GLY A 344 -26.01 -11.58 -24.67
CA GLY A 344 -27.27 -10.92 -24.33
C GLY A 344 -28.10 -10.38 -25.50
N ALA A 345 -28.21 -11.11 -26.60
CA ALA A 345 -29.25 -10.87 -27.61
C ALA A 345 -29.70 -12.19 -28.24
N GLY A 346 -30.74 -12.77 -27.64
CA GLY A 346 -31.55 -13.89 -28.14
C GLY A 346 -32.54 -14.25 -27.03
N ASP A 347 -33.85 -14.28 -27.21
CA ASP A 347 -34.71 -14.15 -28.38
C ASP A 347 -36.07 -13.59 -27.94
N THR A 348 -36.79 -13.02 -28.91
CA THR A 348 -38.26 -12.90 -28.94
C THR A 348 -38.97 -14.23 -28.87
#